data_AF-A0A970XGH6-F1
#
_entry.id   AF-A0A970XGH6-F1
#
_cell.length_a   1.000
_cell.length_b   1.000
_cell.length_c   1.000
_cell.angle_alpha   90.00
_cell.angle_beta   90.00
_cell.angle_gamma   90.00
#
_symmetry.space_group_name_H-M   'P 1'
#
loop_
_entity.id
_entity.type
_entity.pdbx_description
1 polymer ?
#
loop_
_entity_poly.entity_id
_entity_poly.type
_entity_poly.pdbx_seq_one_letter_code
_entity_poly.pdbx_strand_id
1 'polypeptide(L)'
;MPEHKLKMSPSELSREYLACVSEIIEHEDVRSMKRYNQHRGVDCLKHSLNVSIFSYLICRKLGLDYRSAARGGLLHDFFLYDWHVGNPHGGLHAFRHPKTASINADKAFQLNQR
;
A
#
# COMPACT_ATOMS: atom_id res chain seq x y z
N MET A 1 -3.84 19.99 -32.54
CA MET A 1 -3.02 20.64 -31.50
C MET A 1 -2.77 19.59 -30.42
N PRO A 2 -1.53 19.17 -30.15
CA PRO A 2 -1.30 18.22 -29.07
C PRO A 2 -1.53 18.92 -27.73
N GLU A 3 -2.43 18.39 -26.93
CA GLU A 3 -2.70 18.88 -25.58
C GLU A 3 -1.42 18.76 -24.75
N HIS A 4 -0.82 19.90 -24.45
CA HIS A 4 0.34 19.98 -23.57
C HIS A 4 -0.14 19.65 -22.16
N LYS A 5 -0.17 18.37 -21.77
CA LYS A 5 -0.46 17.94 -20.39
C LYS A 5 0.48 18.69 -19.45
N LEU A 6 -0.04 19.68 -18.73
CA LEU A 6 0.70 20.45 -17.74
C LEU A 6 1.35 19.48 -16.74
N LYS A 7 2.67 19.58 -16.57
CA LYS A 7 3.39 18.80 -15.57
C LYS A 7 2.99 19.32 -14.19
N MET A 8 2.42 18.45 -13.35
CA MET A 8 2.07 18.77 -11.98
C MET A 8 3.32 18.99 -11.13
N SER A 9 3.24 19.95 -10.22
CA SER A 9 4.26 20.22 -9.23
C SER A 9 4.34 19.10 -8.16
N PRO A 10 5.46 18.98 -7.43
CA PRO A 10 5.59 18.01 -6.34
C PRO A 10 4.53 18.15 -5.24
N SER A 11 4.06 19.37 -4.95
CA SER A 11 3.03 19.60 -3.93
C SER A 11 1.66 19.10 -4.40
N GLU A 12 1.32 19.28 -5.68
CA GLU A 12 0.09 18.74 -6.26
C GLU A 12 0.11 17.22 -6.32
N LEU A 13 1.23 16.62 -6.73
CA LEU A 13 1.43 15.16 -6.69
C LEU A 13 1.24 14.60 -5.29
N SER A 14 1.78 15.28 -4.28
CA SER A 14 1.66 14.88 -2.87
C SER A 14 0.23 14.97 -2.38
N ARG A 15 -0.49 16.05 -2.71
CA ARG A 15 -1.91 16.21 -2.35
C ARG A 15 -2.80 15.14 -2.98
N GLU A 16 -2.61 14.84 -4.27
CA GLU A 16 -3.40 13.79 -4.92
C GLU A 16 -3.09 12.40 -4.35
N TYR A 17 -1.80 12.10 -4.10
CA TYR A 17 -1.44 10.85 -3.44
C TYR A 17 -2.11 10.73 -2.07
N LEU A 18 -2.04 11.77 -1.23
CA LEU A 18 -2.70 11.78 0.09
C LEU A 18 -4.22 11.63 -0.03
N ALA A 19 -4.85 12.25 -1.02
CA ALA A 19 -6.27 12.06 -1.29
C ALA A 19 -6.63 10.61 -1.68
N CYS A 20 -5.69 9.83 -2.20
CA CYS A 20 -5.92 8.41 -2.50
C CYS A 20 -5.88 7.52 -1.26
N VAL A 21 -5.10 7.88 -0.24
CA VAL A 21 -4.71 6.95 0.85
C VAL A 21 -4.98 7.45 2.27
N SER A 22 -5.41 8.71 2.45
CA SER A 22 -5.61 9.33 3.78
C SER A 22 -6.45 8.48 4.74
N GLU A 23 -7.61 8.00 4.29
CA GLU A 23 -8.47 7.11 5.08
C GLU A 23 -7.80 5.79 5.49
N ILE A 24 -6.88 5.26 4.68
CA ILE A 24 -6.19 3.99 4.94
C ILE A 24 -5.02 4.23 5.90
N ILE A 25 -4.20 5.26 5.67
CA ILE A 25 -3.02 5.54 6.50
C ILE A 25 -3.41 5.98 7.92
N GLU A 26 -4.60 6.54 8.10
CA GLU A 26 -5.15 6.93 9.40
C GLU A 26 -5.72 5.74 10.18
N HIS A 27 -6.07 4.63 9.52
CA HIS A 27 -6.61 3.44 10.16
C HIS A 27 -5.63 2.84 11.18
N GLU A 28 -6.13 2.49 12.36
CA GLU A 28 -5.31 2.05 13.48
C GLU A 28 -4.48 0.81 13.15
N ASP A 29 -5.09 -0.22 12.53
CA ASP A 29 -4.39 -1.44 12.13
C ASP A 29 -3.27 -1.17 11.12
N VAL A 30 -3.48 -0.24 10.19
CA VAL A 30 -2.46 0.14 9.20
C VAL A 30 -1.31 0.85 9.90
N ARG A 31 -1.60 1.77 10.83
CA ARG A 31 -0.56 2.41 11.66
C ARG A 31 0.18 1.40 12.53
N SER A 32 -0.52 0.34 12.93
CA SER A 32 0.00 -0.77 13.72
C SER A 32 1.07 -1.59 12.99
N MET A 33 1.13 -1.52 11.65
CA MET A 33 2.15 -2.17 10.83
C MET A 33 3.58 -1.73 11.18
N LYS A 34 3.75 -0.57 11.84
CA LYS A 34 5.03 -0.11 12.39
C LYS A 34 5.67 -1.07 13.39
N ARG A 35 4.88 -1.97 14.00
CA ARG A 35 5.35 -2.94 14.99
C ARG A 35 6.01 -4.17 14.37
N TYR A 36 5.80 -4.41 13.08
CA TYR A 36 6.27 -5.64 12.41
C TYR A 36 7.43 -5.30 11.49
N ASN A 37 8.58 -5.96 11.67
CA ASN A 37 9.72 -5.78 10.78
C ASN A 37 9.46 -6.46 9.44
N GLN A 38 9.75 -5.77 8.33
CA GLN A 38 9.72 -6.36 7.00
C GLN A 38 11.09 -6.83 6.56
N HIS A 39 12.10 -5.94 6.58
CA HIS A 39 13.49 -6.32 6.33
C HIS A 39 14.47 -5.29 6.87
N ARG A 40 15.66 -5.71 7.33
CA ARG A 40 16.82 -4.82 7.63
C ARG A 40 16.45 -3.59 8.48
N GLY A 41 15.59 -3.75 9.49
CA GLY A 41 15.15 -2.64 10.35
C GLY A 41 14.06 -1.73 9.78
N VAL A 42 13.54 -2.01 8.58
CA VAL A 42 12.38 -1.32 7.98
C VAL A 42 11.10 -2.01 8.42
N ASP A 43 10.17 -1.26 9.00
CA ASP A 43 8.84 -1.76 9.38
C ASP A 43 7.90 -1.92 8.16
N CYS A 44 6.86 -2.73 8.31
CA CYS A 44 5.91 -3.05 7.24
C CYS A 44 5.16 -1.83 6.71
N LEU A 45 4.87 -0.83 7.58
CA LEU A 45 4.21 0.40 7.14
C LEU A 45 5.12 1.19 6.22
N LYS A 46 6.38 1.40 6.63
CA LYS A 46 7.35 2.16 5.85
C LYS A 46 7.65 1.49 4.51
N HIS A 47 7.77 0.16 4.51
CA HIS A 47 7.91 -0.62 3.27
C HIS A 47 6.70 -0.40 2.34
N SER A 48 5.49 -0.59 2.85
CA SER A 48 4.25 -0.44 2.08
C SER A 48 4.02 0.97 1.57
N LEU A 49 4.36 1.99 2.34
CA LEU A 49 4.30 3.38 1.89
C LEU A 49 5.21 3.65 0.70
N ASN A 50 6.41 3.09 0.69
CA ASN A 50 7.32 3.26 -0.45
C ASN A 50 6.74 2.58 -1.70
N VAL A 51 6.27 1.33 -1.57
CA VAL A 51 5.62 0.60 -2.68
C VAL A 51 4.40 1.36 -3.20
N SER A 52 3.55 1.85 -2.31
CA SER A 52 2.38 2.70 -2.63
C SER A 52 2.75 3.92 -3.46
N ILE A 53 3.76 4.70 -3.04
CA ILE A 53 4.20 5.91 -3.75
C ILE A 53 4.73 5.57 -5.14
N PHE A 54 5.57 4.54 -5.27
CA PHE A 54 6.11 4.15 -6.57
C PHE A 54 5.02 3.63 -7.52
N SER A 55 4.12 2.78 -7.03
CA SER A 55 2.98 2.28 -7.80
C SER A 55 2.08 3.41 -8.29
N TYR A 56 1.76 4.38 -7.41
CA TYR A 56 1.04 5.59 -7.77
C TYR A 56 1.74 6.36 -8.90
N LEU A 57 3.02 6.68 -8.76
CA LEU A 57 3.77 7.47 -9.74
C LEU A 57 3.86 6.75 -11.10
N ILE A 58 4.10 5.44 -11.10
CA ILE A 58 4.19 4.63 -12.31
C ILE A 58 2.83 4.57 -13.02
N CYS A 59 1.78 4.17 -12.32
CA CYS A 59 0.43 4.06 -12.90
C CYS A 59 -0.07 5.42 -13.42
N ARG A 60 0.17 6.50 -12.67
CA ARG A 60 -0.17 7.86 -13.09
C ARG A 60 0.55 8.26 -14.37
N LYS A 61 1.86 7.98 -14.46
CA LYS A 61 2.66 8.25 -15.66
C LYS A 61 2.17 7.46 -16.88
N LEU A 62 1.70 6.24 -16.66
CA LEU A 62 1.17 5.36 -17.70
C LEU A 62 -0.33 5.61 -18.03
N GLY A 63 -1.00 6.52 -17.30
CA GLY A 63 -2.44 6.76 -17.48
C GLY A 63 -3.33 5.60 -17.01
N LEU A 64 -2.83 4.77 -16.09
CA LEU A 64 -3.56 3.68 -15.43
C LEU A 64 -4.26 4.18 -14.16
N ASP A 65 -5.06 3.32 -13.53
CA ASP A 65 -5.72 3.60 -12.25
C ASP A 65 -4.72 3.72 -11.09
N TYR A 66 -4.15 4.91 -10.96
CA TYR A 66 -3.16 5.25 -9.94
C TYR A 66 -3.76 5.26 -8.52
N ARG A 67 -5.08 5.48 -8.38
CA ARG A 67 -5.75 5.48 -7.07
C ARG A 67 -5.77 4.06 -6.52
N SER A 68 -6.19 3.09 -7.33
CA SER A 68 -6.16 1.68 -6.95
C SER A 68 -4.72 1.20 -6.70
N ALA A 69 -3.77 1.62 -7.53
CA ALA A 69 -2.36 1.26 -7.37
C ALA A 69 -1.75 1.79 -6.06
N ALA A 70 -2.05 3.03 -5.67
CA ALA A 70 -1.62 3.60 -4.39
C ALA A 70 -2.18 2.78 -3.22
N ARG A 71 -3.50 2.58 -3.21
CA ARG A 71 -4.20 1.89 -2.12
C ARG A 71 -3.75 0.43 -2.00
N GLY A 72 -3.64 -0.27 -3.12
CA GLY A 72 -3.15 -1.65 -3.17
C GLY A 72 -1.71 -1.77 -2.69
N GLY A 73 -0.82 -0.85 -3.10
CA GLY A 73 0.56 -0.81 -2.64
C GLY A 73 0.67 -0.55 -1.13
N LEU A 74 -0.20 0.28 -0.57
CA LEU A 74 -0.22 0.55 0.88
C LEU A 74 -0.68 -0.66 1.70
N LEU A 75 -1.56 -1.50 1.14
CA LEU A 75 -2.16 -2.65 1.82
C LEU A 75 -1.47 -3.99 1.52
N HIS A 76 -0.47 -4.04 0.64
CA HIS A 76 0.07 -5.31 0.15
C HIS A 76 0.70 -6.20 1.25
N ASP A 77 1.28 -5.58 2.29
CA ASP A 77 1.85 -6.25 3.47
C ASP A 77 0.95 -6.13 4.71
N PHE A 78 -0.37 -5.95 4.54
CA PHE A 78 -1.31 -5.78 5.66
C PHE A 78 -1.63 -7.09 6.41
N PHE A 79 -0.62 -7.89 6.76
CA PHE A 79 -0.76 -9.22 7.37
C PHE A 79 -0.83 -9.21 8.90
N LEU A 80 -0.33 -8.17 9.57
CA LEU A 80 -0.50 -7.89 11.02
C LEU A 80 0.12 -8.91 11.99
N TYR A 81 1.26 -9.49 11.64
CA TYR A 81 2.05 -10.36 12.54
C TYR A 81 3.55 -10.26 12.22
N ASP A 82 4.44 -10.59 13.15
CA ASP A 82 5.88 -10.64 12.84
C ASP A 82 6.26 -11.99 12.22
N TRP A 83 6.54 -11.99 10.92
CA TRP A 83 6.84 -13.22 10.18
C TRP A 83 8.23 -13.81 10.49
N HIS A 84 9.11 -13.05 11.14
CA HIS A 84 10.43 -13.54 11.58
C HIS A 84 10.34 -14.45 12.80
N VAL A 85 9.33 -14.24 13.65
CA VAL A 85 9.07 -15.07 14.84
C VAL A 85 8.31 -16.34 14.45
N GLY A 86 7.47 -16.23 13.42
CA GLY A 86 6.75 -17.36 12.85
C GLY A 86 5.56 -16.89 12.02
N ASN A 87 4.96 -17.82 11.29
CA ASN A 87 3.73 -17.57 10.57
C ASN A 87 2.56 -18.19 11.35
N PRO A 88 1.64 -17.39 11.93
CA PRO A 88 0.52 -17.92 12.71
C PRO A 88 -0.41 -18.82 11.88
N HIS A 89 -0.37 -18.70 10.56
CA HIS A 89 -1.16 -19.52 9.67
C HIS A 89 -0.39 -20.74 9.15
N GLY A 90 0.90 -20.91 9.46
CA GLY A 90 1.79 -21.96 8.97
C GLY A 90 2.25 -21.76 7.52
N GLY A 91 3.18 -22.56 7.02
CA GLY A 91 3.68 -22.48 5.63
C GLY A 91 4.55 -21.25 5.32
N LEU A 92 5.07 -21.20 4.08
CA LEU A 92 6.01 -20.17 3.62
C LEU A 92 5.35 -18.79 3.53
N HIS A 93 5.91 -17.80 4.25
CA HIS A 93 5.40 -16.43 4.33
C HIS A 93 5.18 -15.80 2.95
N ALA A 94 6.13 -15.95 2.02
CA ALA A 94 6.06 -15.39 0.67
C ALA A 94 4.79 -15.78 -0.12
N PHE A 95 4.23 -16.96 0.13
CA PHE A 95 3.04 -17.46 -0.57
C PHE A 95 1.74 -17.22 0.20
N ARG A 96 1.81 -16.71 1.44
CA ARG A 96 0.64 -16.55 2.31
C ARG A 96 0.33 -15.12 2.67
N HIS A 97 1.35 -14.27 2.84
CA HIS A 97 1.14 -12.88 3.19
C HIS A 97 0.21 -12.13 2.21
N PRO A 98 0.20 -12.37 0.88
CA PRO A 98 -0.72 -11.64 0.00
C PRO A 98 -2.18 -12.01 0.27
N LYS A 99 -2.43 -13.29 0.60
CA LYS A 99 -3.77 -13.78 0.95
C LYS A 99 -4.21 -13.21 2.30
N THR A 100 -3.34 -13.24 3.32
CA THR A 100 -3.65 -12.67 4.63
C THR A 100 -3.90 -11.16 4.54
N ALA A 101 -3.04 -10.44 3.82
CA ALA A 101 -3.18 -9.01 3.58
C ALA A 101 -4.51 -8.68 2.88
N SER A 102 -4.87 -9.44 1.83
CA SER A 102 -6.15 -9.25 1.16
C SER A 102 -7.35 -9.52 2.08
N ILE A 103 -7.29 -10.53 2.95
CA ILE A 103 -8.38 -10.83 3.90
C ILE A 103 -8.51 -9.71 4.93
N ASN A 104 -7.40 -9.22 5.48
CA ASN A 104 -7.43 -8.12 6.44
C ASN A 104 -7.93 -6.83 5.79
N ALA A 105 -7.51 -6.55 4.55
CA ALA A 105 -7.96 -5.40 3.79
C ALA A 105 -9.47 -5.43 3.53
N ASP A 106 -10.02 -6.60 3.18
CA ASP A 106 -11.46 -6.80 2.94
C ASP A 106 -12.30 -6.63 4.21
N LYS A 107 -11.73 -6.96 5.38
CA LYS A 107 -12.37 -6.73 6.68
C LYS A 107 -12.36 -5.27 7.11
N ALA A 108 -11.28 -4.55 6.81
CA ALA A 108 -11.07 -3.18 7.28
C ALA A 108 -11.61 -2.10 6.31
N PHE A 109 -11.70 -2.41 5.02
CA PHE A 109 -12.02 -1.44 3.98
C PHE A 109 -12.96 -2.01 2.92
N GLN A 110 -13.72 -1.13 2.29
CA GLN A 110 -14.44 -1.48 1.06
C GLN A 110 -13.46 -1.52 -0.11
N LEU A 111 -13.20 -2.72 -0.64
CA LEU A 111 -12.32 -2.93 -1.80
C LEU A 111 -13.10 -2.82 -3.12
N ASN A 112 -12.40 -2.46 -4.20
CA ASN A 112 -12.95 -2.50 -5.55
C ASN A 112 -13.02 -3.95 -6.06
N GLN A 113 -13.82 -4.15 -7.11
CA GLN A 113 -13.90 -5.45 -7.78
C GLN A 113 -12.56 -5.81 -8.44
N ARG A 114 -12.25 -7.09 -8.43
CA ARG A 114 -11.03 -7.65 -9.03
C ARG A 114 -11.14 -7.81 -10.54
#